data_AF-A0A7Y7MZL0-F1
#
_entry.id   AF-A0A7Y7MZL0-F1
#
_cell.length_a   1.000
_cell.length_b   1.000
_cell.length_c   1.000
_cell.angle_alpha   90.00
_cell.angle_beta   90.00
_cell.angle_gamma   90.00
#
_symmetry.space_group_name_H-M   'P 1'
#
loop_
_entity.id
_entity.type
_entity.pdbx_description
1 polymer ?
#
loop_
_entity_poly.entity_id
_entity_poly.type
_entity_poly.pdbx_seq_one_letter_code
_entity_poly.pdbx_strand_id
1 'polypeptide(L)'
;MNKTLLASCALLAFSSSAIANVEFSNPEGALGEPSNYSQYQNVLSVSELQISDPNGKKGNKDYFALDNNYDGIVNNNFYVDKESEALVFTMKNDHLRNELRIQENFRTDLANETYTLSSEVEIINPEESMKNSDSKQDEITFLQVHNKGLDDLGTHNVPHPLLRVVWKRDNNGVEGHFWAIIKNNAVICKGSFGKKNQDKEMCKSDVAYSQYDLGKAPEGKPTAFDLIVGDKKLIVDVDGERKVEQDIDYWRHLLSYFKAGVYNQFTNGQSEAHFYKLEYTEKKS
;
A
#
# COMPACT_ATOMS: atom_id res chain seq x y z
N MET A 1 22.67 15.72 -61.15
CA MET A 1 22.64 16.25 -59.77
C MET A 1 21.41 15.69 -59.07
N ASN A 2 21.61 14.89 -58.02
CA ASN A 2 20.87 14.89 -56.76
C ASN A 2 21.21 13.60 -56.00
N LYS A 3 22.18 13.72 -55.09
CA LYS A 3 22.50 12.70 -54.10
C LYS A 3 21.51 12.83 -52.96
N THR A 4 20.76 11.75 -52.72
CA THR A 4 19.88 11.60 -51.57
C THR A 4 20.73 11.44 -50.30
N LEU A 5 20.68 12.40 -49.38
CA LEU A 5 21.23 12.27 -48.03
C LEU A 5 20.15 11.66 -47.13
N LEU A 6 20.32 10.42 -46.73
CA LEU A 6 19.60 9.82 -45.60
C LEU A 6 20.39 10.14 -44.33
N ALA A 7 19.91 11.10 -43.56
CA ALA A 7 20.42 11.39 -42.22
C ALA A 7 19.76 10.43 -41.22
N SER A 8 20.51 9.40 -40.79
CA SER A 8 20.15 8.59 -39.62
C SER A 8 20.27 9.45 -38.36
N CYS A 9 19.15 9.92 -37.82
CA CYS A 9 19.08 10.38 -36.44
C CYS A 9 19.13 9.14 -35.52
N ALA A 10 20.30 8.84 -34.99
CA ALA A 10 20.44 7.93 -33.86
C ALA A 10 19.82 8.60 -32.63
N LEU A 11 18.61 8.16 -32.23
CA LEU A 11 18.09 8.47 -30.91
C LEU A 11 18.97 7.77 -29.86
N LEU A 12 19.84 8.53 -29.22
CA LEU A 12 20.47 8.13 -27.97
C LEU A 12 19.38 8.13 -26.90
N ALA A 13 18.88 6.94 -26.57
CA ALA A 13 18.06 6.73 -25.39
C ALA A 13 18.97 6.94 -24.16
N PHE A 14 18.90 8.12 -23.56
CA PHE A 14 19.43 8.33 -22.21
C PHE A 14 18.53 7.55 -21.25
N SER A 15 18.94 6.32 -20.91
CA SER A 15 18.43 5.63 -19.74
C SER A 15 18.86 6.45 -18.51
N SER A 16 17.95 7.23 -17.93
CA SER A 16 18.19 7.79 -16.60
C SER A 16 18.13 6.62 -15.62
N SER A 17 19.27 6.02 -15.35
CA SER A 17 19.42 5.13 -14.20
C SER A 17 19.24 6.01 -12.96
N ALA A 18 18.03 6.01 -12.39
CA ALA A 18 17.86 6.52 -11.05
C ALA A 18 18.72 5.64 -10.14
N ILE A 19 19.73 6.23 -9.51
CA ILE A 19 20.47 5.56 -8.46
C ILE A 19 19.47 5.41 -7.31
N ALA A 20 19.15 4.18 -6.93
CA ALA A 20 18.36 3.93 -5.74
C ALA A 20 19.17 4.46 -4.54
N ASN A 21 18.64 5.47 -3.85
CA ASN A 21 19.29 6.09 -2.68
C ASN A 21 18.85 5.44 -1.36
N VAL A 22 17.99 4.42 -1.43
CA VAL A 22 17.61 3.64 -0.25
C VAL A 22 18.75 2.66 0.05
N GLU A 23 19.44 2.90 1.17
CA GLU A 23 20.52 2.05 1.65
C GLU A 23 20.01 1.06 2.70
N PHE A 24 20.58 -0.14 2.70
CA PHE A 24 20.38 -1.13 3.76
C PHE A 24 21.62 -1.18 4.63
N SER A 25 21.41 -1.01 5.92
CA SER A 25 22.48 -1.07 6.92
C SER A 25 21.90 -1.43 8.27
N ASN A 26 22.62 -2.30 8.99
CA ASN A 26 22.32 -2.69 10.35
C ASN A 26 23.61 -2.61 11.18
N PRO A 27 24.13 -1.38 11.39
CA PRO A 27 25.38 -1.21 12.11
C PRO A 27 25.26 -1.84 13.51
N GLU A 28 26.25 -2.64 13.86
CA GLU A 28 26.35 -3.32 15.17
C GLU A 28 25.18 -4.28 15.47
N GLY A 29 24.34 -4.59 14.47
CA GLY A 29 23.16 -5.43 14.66
C GLY A 29 22.13 -4.78 15.58
N ALA A 30 22.01 -3.45 15.60
CA ALA A 30 21.03 -2.75 16.44
C ALA A 30 19.57 -3.10 16.08
N LEU A 31 19.32 -3.38 14.81
CA LEU A 31 18.01 -3.71 14.26
C LEU A 31 17.87 -5.22 14.02
N GLY A 32 16.67 -5.76 14.11
CA GLY A 32 16.35 -7.10 13.62
C GLY A 32 16.19 -7.09 12.10
N GLU A 33 16.80 -8.04 11.40
CA GLU A 33 16.54 -8.21 9.96
C GLU A 33 15.24 -9.01 9.79
N PRO A 34 14.25 -8.52 9.02
CA PRO A 34 12.94 -9.17 8.90
C PRO A 34 12.99 -10.65 8.46
N SER A 35 13.94 -11.04 7.60
CA SER A 35 14.09 -12.43 7.14
C SER A 35 14.46 -13.42 8.27
N ASN A 36 15.03 -12.92 9.37
CA ASN A 36 15.44 -13.74 10.52
C ASN A 36 14.28 -14.05 11.49
N TYR A 37 13.08 -13.50 11.28
CA TYR A 37 11.92 -13.69 12.14
C TYR A 37 10.87 -14.57 11.46
N SER A 38 10.71 -15.79 11.98
CA SER A 38 9.89 -16.85 11.36
C SER A 38 8.43 -16.44 11.10
N GLN A 39 7.85 -15.60 11.97
CA GLN A 39 6.48 -15.10 11.86
C GLN A 39 6.24 -14.25 10.60
N TYR A 40 7.28 -13.65 10.02
CA TYR A 40 7.15 -12.84 8.79
C TYR A 40 7.62 -13.56 7.54
N GLN A 41 8.24 -14.73 7.65
CA GLN A 41 8.78 -15.46 6.49
C GLN A 41 7.70 -15.80 5.46
N ASN A 42 6.48 -16.13 5.91
CA ASN A 42 5.35 -16.38 5.03
C ASN A 42 5.10 -15.18 4.09
N VAL A 43 4.88 -13.99 4.64
CA VAL A 43 4.54 -12.81 3.84
C VAL A 43 5.74 -12.30 3.02
N LEU A 44 6.95 -12.38 3.57
CA LEU A 44 8.17 -11.94 2.88
C LEU A 44 8.46 -12.83 1.66
N SER A 45 8.25 -14.14 1.76
CA SER A 45 8.52 -15.10 0.67
C SER A 45 7.64 -14.92 -0.58
N VAL A 46 6.62 -14.08 -0.49
CA VAL A 46 5.67 -13.78 -1.57
C VAL A 46 5.55 -12.28 -1.84
N SER A 47 6.46 -11.45 -1.31
CA SER A 47 6.38 -9.99 -1.42
C SER A 47 7.66 -9.36 -1.92
N GLU A 48 7.53 -8.27 -2.66
CA GLU A 48 8.61 -7.31 -2.87
C GLU A 48 8.47 -6.11 -1.92
N LEU A 49 9.59 -5.44 -1.61
CA LEU A 49 9.59 -4.20 -0.85
C LEU A 49 9.50 -3.02 -1.82
N GLN A 50 8.50 -2.16 -1.63
CA GLN A 50 8.32 -0.91 -2.35
C GLN A 50 8.52 0.28 -1.39
N ILE A 51 9.68 0.91 -1.45
CA ILE A 51 10.08 1.95 -0.48
C ILE A 51 10.56 3.21 -1.22
N SER A 52 10.17 4.37 -0.72
CA SER A 52 10.62 5.67 -1.22
C SER A 52 11.98 6.06 -0.64
N ASP A 53 12.82 6.71 -1.45
CA ASP A 53 13.89 7.57 -0.94
C ASP A 53 13.24 8.80 -0.29
N PRO A 54 13.39 8.98 1.04
CA PRO A 54 12.70 10.04 1.74
C PRO A 54 13.27 11.45 1.45
N ASN A 55 14.44 11.53 0.79
CA ASN A 55 15.03 12.78 0.27
C ASN A 55 14.87 12.92 -1.25
N GLY A 56 14.21 11.95 -1.89
CA GLY A 56 13.96 11.92 -3.33
C GLY A 56 12.80 12.81 -3.75
N LYS A 57 12.39 12.68 -5.03
CA LYS A 57 11.26 13.42 -5.59
C LYS A 57 9.93 12.97 -4.97
N LYS A 58 8.92 13.85 -4.94
CA LYS A 58 7.56 13.47 -4.49
C LYS A 58 7.06 12.24 -5.26
N GLY A 59 6.58 11.25 -4.50
CA GLY A 59 6.03 10.00 -5.05
C GLY A 59 7.06 9.04 -5.66
N ASN A 60 8.37 9.27 -5.44
CA ASN A 60 9.40 8.32 -5.84
C ASN A 60 9.22 6.96 -5.14
N LYS A 61 9.77 5.90 -5.74
CA LYS A 61 9.63 4.54 -5.24
C LYS A 61 10.70 3.65 -5.88
N ASP A 62 11.49 3.02 -5.03
CA ASP A 62 12.45 1.97 -5.38
C ASP A 62 11.87 0.61 -5.02
N TYR A 63 12.45 -0.45 -5.58
CA TYR A 63 11.96 -1.82 -5.47
C TYR A 63 13.11 -2.75 -5.07
N PHE A 64 12.87 -3.60 -4.07
CA PHE A 64 13.84 -4.57 -3.57
C PHE A 64 13.17 -5.91 -3.28
N ALA A 65 13.97 -6.96 -3.10
CA ALA A 65 13.48 -8.34 -2.95
C ALA A 65 12.50 -8.74 -4.06
N LEU A 66 12.81 -8.39 -5.32
CA LEU A 66 11.99 -8.76 -6.48
C LEU A 66 11.91 -10.29 -6.69
N ASP A 67 12.88 -11.02 -6.15
CA ASP A 67 12.98 -12.47 -6.09
C ASP A 67 12.50 -13.04 -4.74
N ASN A 68 11.84 -12.21 -3.91
CA ASN A 68 11.38 -12.51 -2.56
C ASN A 68 12.51 -12.86 -1.56
N ASN A 69 13.76 -12.49 -1.87
CA ASN A 69 14.87 -12.64 -0.95
C ASN A 69 15.10 -11.36 -0.13
N TYR A 70 14.94 -11.47 1.19
CA TYR A 70 15.11 -10.37 2.16
C TYR A 70 16.43 -10.45 2.95
N ASP A 71 17.34 -11.35 2.60
CA ASP A 71 18.65 -11.43 3.25
C ASP A 71 19.38 -10.09 3.18
N GLY A 72 19.73 -9.53 4.35
CA GLY A 72 20.37 -8.23 4.47
C GLY A 72 19.49 -7.02 4.15
N ILE A 73 18.18 -7.20 3.91
CA ILE A 73 17.24 -6.10 3.67
C ILE A 73 16.73 -5.57 5.01
N VAL A 74 17.46 -4.58 5.53
CA VAL A 74 17.19 -3.94 6.83
C VAL A 74 17.74 -2.52 6.84
N ASN A 75 16.96 -1.57 7.38
CA ASN A 75 17.42 -0.21 7.67
C ASN A 75 16.52 0.46 8.71
N ASN A 76 16.80 1.72 9.06
CA ASN A 76 16.02 2.49 10.05
C ASN A 76 14.54 2.72 9.68
N ASN A 77 14.13 2.39 8.45
CA ASN A 77 12.74 2.54 8.00
C ASN A 77 12.04 1.19 7.82
N PHE A 78 12.76 0.09 7.66
CA PHE A 78 12.23 -1.25 7.48
C PHE A 78 13.10 -2.24 8.25
N TYR A 79 12.60 -2.69 9.40
CA TYR A 79 13.33 -3.56 10.31
C TYR A 79 12.37 -4.29 11.25
N VAL A 80 12.87 -5.25 12.02
CA VAL A 80 12.17 -5.79 13.19
C VAL A 80 12.74 -5.18 14.45
N ASP A 81 11.90 -4.60 15.29
CA ASP A 81 12.31 -4.19 16.63
C ASP A 81 12.63 -5.43 17.47
N LYS A 82 13.79 -5.46 18.11
CA LYS A 82 14.28 -6.68 18.78
C LYS A 82 13.58 -6.99 20.10
N GLU A 83 12.98 -5.99 20.75
CA GLU A 83 12.33 -6.16 22.05
C GLU A 83 10.90 -6.65 21.89
N SER A 84 10.15 -6.01 21.00
CA SER A 84 8.75 -6.33 20.71
C SER A 84 8.59 -7.41 19.63
N GLU A 85 9.63 -7.66 18.84
CA GLU A 85 9.60 -8.45 17.61
C GLU A 85 8.62 -7.91 16.53
N ALA A 86 8.16 -6.67 16.65
CA ALA A 86 7.30 -6.05 15.66
C ALA A 86 8.07 -5.73 14.37
N LEU A 87 7.47 -6.03 13.22
CA LEU A 87 7.95 -5.55 11.92
C LEU A 87 7.57 -4.07 11.77
N VAL A 88 8.59 -3.21 11.74
CA VAL A 88 8.46 -1.75 11.76
C VAL A 88 8.59 -1.18 10.35
N PHE A 89 7.61 -0.36 9.98
CA PHE A 89 7.64 0.48 8.79
C PHE A 89 7.59 1.94 9.19
N THR A 90 8.57 2.73 8.74
CA THR A 90 8.52 4.18 8.86
C THR A 90 8.67 4.85 7.49
N MET A 91 8.09 6.04 7.36
CA MET A 91 8.31 6.89 6.19
C MET A 91 8.01 8.36 6.49
N LYS A 92 8.88 9.26 6.06
CA LYS A 92 8.67 10.71 6.14
C LYS A 92 8.12 11.28 4.84
N ASN A 93 7.51 12.46 4.95
CA ASN A 93 7.01 13.29 3.85
C ASN A 93 5.79 12.75 3.10
N ASP A 94 5.12 13.68 2.43
CA ASP A 94 3.85 13.50 1.73
C ASP A 94 3.97 12.67 0.45
N HIS A 95 3.02 11.75 0.24
CA HIS A 95 2.95 10.81 -0.89
C HIS A 95 4.17 9.87 -1.04
N LEU A 96 5.00 9.73 -0.01
CA LEU A 96 6.05 8.70 0.08
C LEU A 96 5.53 7.49 0.86
N ARG A 97 6.11 6.33 0.58
CA ARG A 97 5.64 5.04 1.12
C ARG A 97 6.78 4.09 1.45
N ASN A 98 6.47 3.13 2.31
CA ASN A 98 7.29 1.99 2.63
C ASN A 98 6.36 0.81 2.86
N GLU A 99 6.25 -0.07 1.87
CA GLU A 99 5.23 -1.12 1.85
C GLU A 99 5.79 -2.42 1.30
N LEU A 100 5.39 -3.54 1.91
CA LEU A 100 5.40 -4.83 1.23
C LEU A 100 4.28 -4.85 0.19
N ARG A 101 4.58 -5.41 -0.98
CA ARG A 101 3.62 -5.67 -2.04
C ARG A 101 3.63 -7.17 -2.34
N ILE A 102 2.53 -7.85 -2.00
CA ILE A 102 2.36 -9.27 -2.31
C ILE A 102 2.39 -9.44 -3.83
N GLN A 103 3.24 -10.33 -4.35
CA GLN A 103 3.52 -10.51 -5.77
C GLN A 103 2.37 -11.13 -6.58
N GLU A 104 1.51 -11.92 -5.94
CA GLU A 104 0.30 -12.48 -6.58
C GLU A 104 -0.64 -11.37 -7.06
N ASN A 105 -1.06 -11.47 -8.33
CA ASN A 105 -2.12 -10.63 -8.90
C ASN A 105 -3.38 -11.48 -9.08
N PHE A 106 -4.25 -11.44 -8.09
CA PHE A 106 -5.38 -12.34 -8.00
C PHE A 106 -6.66 -11.82 -8.64
N ARG A 107 -7.53 -12.76 -9.03
CA ARG A 107 -8.93 -12.51 -9.37
C ARG A 107 -9.73 -12.25 -8.10
N THR A 108 -10.71 -11.36 -8.18
CA THR A 108 -11.56 -10.99 -7.03
C THR A 108 -12.95 -11.63 -7.08
N ASP A 109 -13.28 -12.31 -8.18
CA ASP A 109 -14.65 -12.71 -8.54
C ASP A 109 -14.88 -14.22 -8.61
N LEU A 110 -13.84 -15.04 -8.39
CA LEU A 110 -13.93 -16.48 -8.44
C LEU A 110 -14.46 -17.03 -7.10
N ALA A 111 -15.50 -17.86 -7.16
CA ALA A 111 -16.19 -18.38 -5.97
C ALA A 111 -15.36 -19.40 -5.18
N ASN A 112 -14.37 -20.01 -5.82
CA ASN A 112 -13.52 -21.06 -5.27
C ASN A 112 -12.11 -20.56 -4.92
N GLU A 113 -11.86 -19.26 -5.04
CA GLU A 113 -10.58 -18.62 -4.69
C GLU A 113 -10.83 -17.53 -3.63
N THR A 114 -10.03 -17.55 -2.57
CA THR A 114 -10.07 -16.56 -1.50
C THR A 114 -8.66 -16.19 -1.10
N TYR A 115 -8.44 -14.89 -0.95
CA TYR A 115 -7.16 -14.28 -0.65
C TYR A 115 -7.29 -13.46 0.63
N THR A 116 -6.43 -13.74 1.60
CA THR A 116 -6.49 -13.11 2.92
C THR A 116 -5.14 -12.47 3.27
N LEU A 117 -5.18 -11.20 3.68
CA LEU A 117 -4.08 -10.53 4.36
C LEU A 117 -4.48 -10.31 5.82
N SER A 118 -3.77 -10.96 6.74
CA SER A 118 -4.02 -10.89 8.18
C SER A 118 -2.91 -10.10 8.87
N SER A 119 -3.26 -9.20 9.78
CA SER A 119 -2.29 -8.38 10.49
C SER A 119 -2.73 -8.03 11.91
N GLU A 120 -1.76 -7.73 12.76
CA GLU A 120 -1.96 -7.06 14.05
C GLU A 120 -1.04 -5.84 14.06
N VAL A 121 -1.62 -4.64 14.12
CA VAL A 121 -0.89 -3.40 13.87
C VAL A 121 -1.16 -2.34 14.93
N GLU A 122 -0.11 -1.63 15.30
CA GLU A 122 -0.17 -0.42 16.11
C GLU A 122 0.39 0.76 15.29
N ILE A 123 -0.33 1.87 15.23
CA ILE A 123 0.15 3.11 14.60
C ILE A 123 0.75 3.98 15.69
N ILE A 124 2.05 4.27 15.58
CA ILE A 124 2.82 4.91 16.65
C ILE A 124 2.72 6.43 16.53
N ASN A 125 2.23 7.08 17.60
CA ASN A 125 2.14 8.54 17.76
C ASN A 125 1.61 9.32 16.53
N PRO A 126 0.50 8.89 15.89
CA PRO A 126 0.06 9.47 14.62
C PRO A 126 -0.33 10.96 14.70
N GLU A 127 -0.78 11.43 15.86
CA GLU A 127 -1.05 12.85 16.09
C GLU A 127 0.22 13.70 16.01
N GLU A 128 1.32 13.24 16.63
CA GLU A 128 2.61 13.95 16.56
C GLU A 128 3.16 13.90 15.13
N SER A 129 3.00 12.77 14.42
CA SER A 129 3.34 12.66 13.00
C SER A 129 2.68 13.73 12.14
N MET A 130 1.46 14.15 12.48
CA MET A 130 0.66 15.11 11.70
C MET A 130 0.60 16.52 12.29
N LYS A 131 1.33 16.79 13.37
CA LYS A 131 1.32 18.09 14.08
C LYS A 131 1.66 19.30 13.21
N ASN A 132 2.55 19.10 12.23
CA ASN A 132 2.97 20.14 11.29
C ASN A 132 2.36 19.96 9.88
N SER A 133 1.39 19.04 9.75
CA SER A 133 0.75 18.78 8.46
C SER A 133 -0.22 19.91 8.10
N ASP A 134 -0.14 20.34 6.84
CA ASP A 134 -1.07 21.25 6.17
C ASP A 134 -1.97 20.51 5.14
N SER A 135 -1.92 19.17 5.12
CA SER A 135 -2.78 18.35 4.28
C SER A 135 -4.24 18.45 4.73
N LYS A 136 -5.15 18.36 3.76
CA LYS A 136 -6.59 18.21 4.05
C LYS A 136 -7.00 16.76 4.28
N GLN A 137 -6.10 15.82 3.99
CA GLN A 137 -6.40 14.40 4.04
C GLN A 137 -6.01 13.79 5.39
N ASP A 138 -4.78 14.07 5.87
CA ASP A 138 -4.28 13.66 7.18
C ASP A 138 -4.60 12.21 7.53
N GLU A 139 -4.08 11.32 6.68
CA GLU A 139 -4.22 9.87 6.77
C GLU A 139 -2.84 9.18 6.71
N ILE A 140 -2.71 8.09 7.46
CA ILE A 140 -1.67 7.07 7.27
C ILE A 140 -2.37 5.83 6.74
N THR A 141 -2.14 5.48 5.47
CA THR A 141 -2.61 4.21 4.92
C THR A 141 -1.63 3.10 5.31
N PHE A 142 -2.12 2.00 5.90
CA PHE A 142 -1.26 0.91 6.37
C PHE A 142 -1.60 -0.48 5.80
N LEU A 143 -2.82 -0.68 5.28
CA LEU A 143 -3.18 -1.85 4.47
C LEU A 143 -3.90 -1.41 3.20
N GLN A 144 -3.69 -2.12 2.10
CA GLN A 144 -4.38 -1.83 0.83
C GLN A 144 -4.74 -3.09 0.04
N VAL A 145 -5.82 -2.99 -0.73
CA VAL A 145 -6.07 -3.81 -1.92
C VAL A 145 -6.01 -2.90 -3.12
N HIS A 146 -5.02 -3.09 -3.99
CA HIS A 146 -4.85 -2.29 -5.21
C HIS A 146 -5.01 -3.17 -6.43
N ASN A 147 -5.32 -2.59 -7.59
CA ASN A 147 -5.34 -3.31 -8.86
C ASN A 147 -4.00 -3.21 -9.60
N LYS A 148 -3.65 -4.26 -10.32
CA LYS A 148 -2.59 -4.27 -11.34
C LYS A 148 -3.15 -3.79 -12.68
N GLY A 149 -4.32 -4.25 -13.08
CA GLY A 149 -4.96 -3.95 -14.36
C GLY A 149 -5.75 -5.16 -14.85
N LEU A 150 -5.95 -5.26 -16.16
CA LEU A 150 -6.59 -6.43 -16.79
C LEU A 150 -5.69 -7.66 -16.84
N ASP A 151 -4.38 -7.47 -16.69
CA ASP A 151 -3.34 -8.48 -16.80
C ASP A 151 -2.13 -8.16 -15.89
N ASP A 152 -1.18 -9.09 -15.79
CA ASP A 152 0.05 -8.94 -15.02
C ASP A 152 1.02 -7.87 -15.56
N LEU A 153 0.82 -7.41 -16.79
CA LEU A 153 1.57 -6.29 -17.36
C LEU A 153 1.04 -4.94 -16.90
N GLY A 154 -0.17 -4.90 -16.33
CA GLY A 154 -0.83 -3.70 -15.84
C GLY A 154 -1.60 -2.94 -16.92
N THR A 155 -2.01 -3.63 -17.99
CA THR A 155 -2.84 -3.06 -19.05
C THR A 155 -4.12 -2.49 -18.44
N HIS A 156 -4.46 -1.24 -18.78
CA HIS A 156 -5.63 -0.53 -18.26
C HIS A 156 -5.72 -0.46 -16.72
N ASN A 157 -4.57 -0.30 -16.04
CA ASN A 157 -4.54 0.00 -14.61
C ASN A 157 -5.48 1.16 -14.23
N VAL A 158 -6.23 0.98 -13.14
CA VAL A 158 -7.00 2.05 -12.50
C VAL A 158 -6.12 2.68 -11.42
N PRO A 159 -5.82 3.99 -11.45
CA PRO A 159 -4.88 4.63 -10.52
C PRO A 159 -5.51 4.92 -9.14
N HIS A 160 -6.38 4.02 -8.69
CA HIS A 160 -7.09 4.06 -7.42
C HIS A 160 -7.12 2.63 -6.84
N PRO A 161 -6.76 2.45 -5.56
CA PRO A 161 -6.94 1.17 -4.89
C PRO A 161 -8.42 0.83 -4.73
N LEU A 162 -8.72 -0.47 -4.63
CA LEU A 162 -10.04 -0.95 -4.23
C LEU A 162 -10.30 -0.60 -2.76
N LEU A 163 -9.33 -0.86 -1.89
CA LEU A 163 -9.40 -0.61 -0.45
C LEU A 163 -8.13 0.10 0.03
N ARG A 164 -8.30 1.08 0.92
CA ARG A 164 -7.28 1.54 1.86
C ARG A 164 -7.82 1.42 3.27
N VAL A 165 -7.07 0.77 4.16
CA VAL A 165 -7.28 0.88 5.61
C VAL A 165 -6.33 1.95 6.12
N VAL A 166 -6.90 2.95 6.80
CA VAL A 166 -6.18 4.14 7.22
C VAL A 166 -6.40 4.44 8.70
N TRP A 167 -5.40 5.01 9.36
CA TRP A 167 -5.64 5.88 10.52
C TRP A 167 -5.88 7.29 9.99
N LYS A 168 -6.89 7.98 10.52
CA LYS A 168 -7.28 9.32 10.04
C LYS A 168 -7.41 10.29 11.21
N ARG A 169 -6.77 11.46 11.12
CA ARG A 169 -6.78 12.46 12.21
C ARG A 169 -8.17 12.97 12.52
N ASP A 170 -8.91 13.39 11.50
CA ASP A 170 -10.32 13.79 11.59
C ASP A 170 -11.09 13.33 10.35
N ASN A 171 -12.28 12.79 10.56
CA ASN A 171 -13.25 12.53 9.49
C ASN A 171 -14.61 13.10 9.87
N ASN A 172 -14.84 14.37 9.53
CA ASN A 172 -16.10 15.08 9.81
C ASN A 172 -16.44 15.11 11.32
N GLY A 173 -15.45 15.37 12.17
CA GLY A 173 -15.59 15.43 13.63
C GLY A 173 -15.38 14.11 14.36
N VAL A 174 -15.03 13.03 13.64
CA VAL A 174 -14.63 11.75 14.24
C VAL A 174 -13.10 11.63 14.17
N GLU A 175 -12.44 11.80 15.31
CA GLU A 175 -11.00 11.96 15.38
C GLU A 175 -10.25 10.66 15.72
N GLY A 176 -9.12 10.41 15.06
CA GLY A 176 -8.18 9.32 15.34
C GLY A 176 -8.79 7.92 15.28
N HIS A 177 -9.73 7.71 14.37
CA HIS A 177 -10.34 6.40 14.07
C HIS A 177 -9.61 5.71 12.92
N PHE A 178 -9.76 4.38 12.87
CA PHE A 178 -9.47 3.60 11.70
C PHE A 178 -10.62 3.65 10.70
N TRP A 179 -10.32 3.68 9.41
CA TRP A 179 -11.34 3.71 8.34
C TRP A 179 -10.98 2.78 7.20
N ALA A 180 -11.98 2.08 6.67
CA ALA A 180 -11.89 1.43 5.37
C ALA A 180 -12.45 2.37 4.30
N ILE A 181 -11.59 2.86 3.42
CA ILE A 181 -11.95 3.70 2.27
C ILE A 181 -11.98 2.82 1.02
N ILE A 182 -13.19 2.53 0.53
CA ILE A 182 -13.45 1.57 -0.53
C ILE A 182 -13.89 2.29 -1.79
N LYS A 183 -13.22 2.02 -2.93
CA LYS A 183 -13.61 2.53 -4.24
C LYS A 183 -14.82 1.76 -4.78
N ASN A 184 -15.94 2.43 -5.02
CA ASN A 184 -17.24 1.84 -5.35
C ASN A 184 -17.50 1.61 -6.86
N ASN A 185 -16.52 1.89 -7.71
CA ASN A 185 -16.64 1.67 -9.16
C ASN A 185 -15.25 1.52 -9.80
N ALA A 186 -15.15 0.89 -10.96
CA ALA A 186 -13.87 0.73 -11.67
C ALA A 186 -13.49 1.93 -12.57
N VAL A 187 -14.04 3.12 -12.32
CA VAL A 187 -13.83 4.29 -13.19
C VAL A 187 -12.53 5.02 -12.82
N ILE A 188 -11.72 5.33 -13.83
CA ILE A 188 -10.57 6.22 -13.71
C ILE A 188 -11.07 7.67 -13.56
N CYS A 189 -10.84 8.26 -12.38
CA CYS A 189 -11.33 9.58 -12.02
C CYS A 189 -10.25 10.68 -11.92
N LYS A 190 -8.97 10.33 -12.14
CA LYS A 190 -7.86 11.29 -12.13
C LYS A 190 -6.82 10.97 -13.20
N GLY A 191 -5.88 11.89 -13.40
CA GLY A 191 -4.78 11.73 -14.36
C GLY A 191 -5.23 11.89 -15.82
N SER A 192 -4.30 11.64 -16.75
CA SER A 192 -4.53 11.82 -18.20
C SER A 192 -5.74 11.02 -18.72
N PHE A 193 -5.89 9.77 -18.26
CA PHE A 193 -6.98 8.88 -18.65
C PHE A 193 -8.31 9.18 -17.94
N GLY A 194 -8.28 9.92 -16.83
CA GLY A 194 -9.47 10.32 -16.07
C GLY A 194 -10.13 11.62 -16.55
N LYS A 195 -9.49 12.40 -17.43
CA LYS A 195 -9.98 13.73 -17.88
C LYS A 195 -11.43 13.72 -18.39
N LYS A 196 -11.87 12.62 -19.02
CA LYS A 196 -13.25 12.49 -19.54
C LYS A 196 -14.29 12.18 -18.46
N ASN A 197 -13.86 11.78 -17.27
CA ASN A 197 -14.74 11.29 -16.20
C ASN A 197 -14.64 12.11 -14.91
N GLN A 198 -13.53 12.81 -14.66
CA GLN A 198 -13.24 13.50 -13.39
C GLN A 198 -14.37 14.44 -12.92
N ASP A 199 -15.09 15.07 -13.85
CA ASP A 199 -16.17 16.03 -13.55
C ASP A 199 -17.57 15.39 -13.56
N LYS A 200 -17.65 14.07 -13.75
CA LYS A 200 -18.93 13.32 -13.77
C LYS A 200 -19.31 12.85 -12.37
N GLU A 201 -20.61 12.62 -12.16
CA GLU A 201 -21.19 12.15 -10.90
C GLU A 201 -20.45 10.95 -10.30
N MET A 202 -20.13 9.95 -11.14
CA MET A 202 -19.42 8.72 -10.75
C MET A 202 -18.01 8.94 -10.16
N CYS A 203 -17.46 10.15 -10.28
CA CYS A 203 -16.15 10.55 -9.78
C CYS A 203 -16.18 11.54 -8.61
N LYS A 204 -17.37 12.01 -8.18
CA LYS A 204 -17.50 12.75 -6.92
C LYS A 204 -17.13 11.85 -5.75
N SER A 205 -16.51 12.41 -4.71
CA SER A 205 -15.90 11.63 -3.63
C SER A 205 -16.88 10.73 -2.88
N ASP A 206 -18.10 11.21 -2.65
CA ASP A 206 -19.21 10.54 -1.96
C ASP A 206 -19.91 9.45 -2.80
N VAL A 207 -19.71 9.47 -4.13
CA VAL A 207 -20.21 8.44 -5.05
C VAL A 207 -19.12 7.42 -5.38
N ALA A 208 -17.90 7.92 -5.61
CA ALA A 208 -16.75 7.13 -6.00
C ALA A 208 -16.23 6.25 -4.86
N TYR A 209 -16.46 6.64 -3.60
CA TYR A 209 -15.94 5.94 -2.43
C TYR A 209 -16.99 5.78 -1.33
N SER A 210 -16.98 4.62 -0.68
CA SER A 210 -17.59 4.41 0.64
C SER A 210 -16.52 4.51 1.71
N GLN A 211 -16.90 5.00 2.89
CA GLN A 211 -16.03 5.05 4.06
C GLN A 211 -16.74 4.34 5.21
N TYR A 212 -16.08 3.34 5.79
CA TYR A 212 -16.59 2.58 6.93
C TYR A 212 -15.71 2.87 8.14
N ASP A 213 -16.32 3.30 9.24
CA ASP A 213 -15.64 3.46 10.52
C ASP A 213 -15.31 2.08 11.08
N LEU A 214 -14.03 1.83 11.33
CA LEU A 214 -13.53 0.57 11.86
C LEU A 214 -13.31 0.63 13.38
N GLY A 215 -13.54 1.79 14.00
CA GLY A 215 -13.39 2.03 15.43
C GLY A 215 -12.25 2.99 15.77
N LYS A 216 -12.28 3.50 17.00
CA LYS A 216 -11.22 4.34 17.56
C LYS A 216 -9.93 3.53 17.67
N ALA A 217 -8.82 4.08 17.18
CA ALA A 217 -7.52 3.44 17.35
C ALA A 217 -7.15 3.43 18.85
N PRO A 218 -6.83 2.26 19.44
CA PRO A 218 -6.40 2.20 20.82
C PRO A 218 -4.99 2.77 20.99
N GLU A 219 -4.71 3.38 22.14
CA GLU A 219 -3.37 3.83 22.49
C GLU A 219 -2.56 2.67 23.10
N GLY A 220 -1.33 2.47 22.62
CA GLY A 220 -0.39 1.50 23.21
C GLY A 220 -0.77 0.03 23.01
N LYS A 221 -1.61 -0.29 22.01
CA LYS A 221 -2.10 -1.64 21.74
C LYS A 221 -2.25 -1.89 20.24
N PRO A 222 -1.90 -3.09 19.75
CA PRO A 222 -2.22 -3.48 18.38
C PRO A 222 -3.71 -3.75 18.21
N THR A 223 -4.18 -3.60 16.97
CA THR A 223 -5.53 -3.99 16.52
C THR A 223 -5.39 -5.04 15.42
N ALA A 224 -6.19 -6.10 15.47
CA ALA A 224 -6.17 -7.14 14.45
C ALA A 224 -7.03 -6.73 13.26
N PHE A 225 -6.52 -6.93 12.04
CA PHE A 225 -7.25 -6.73 10.78
C PHE A 225 -7.10 -7.94 9.87
N ASP A 226 -8.22 -8.44 9.35
CA ASP A 226 -8.24 -9.41 8.26
C ASP A 226 -8.90 -8.81 7.03
N LEU A 227 -8.15 -8.72 5.93
CA LEU A 227 -8.66 -8.32 4.62
C LEU A 227 -8.88 -9.56 3.75
N ILE A 228 -10.14 -9.86 3.45
CA ILE A 228 -10.51 -11.08 2.71
C ILE A 228 -11.14 -10.67 1.39
N VAL A 229 -10.60 -11.20 0.29
CA VAL A 229 -11.05 -10.92 -1.09
C VAL A 229 -11.27 -12.21 -1.85
N GLY A 230 -12.42 -12.33 -2.51
CA GLY A 230 -12.82 -13.52 -3.27
C GLY A 230 -14.32 -13.58 -3.43
N ASP A 231 -14.84 -14.41 -4.34
CA ASP A 231 -16.28 -14.57 -4.58
C ASP A 231 -17.04 -13.23 -4.74
N LYS A 232 -16.40 -12.25 -5.41
CA LYS A 232 -16.93 -10.90 -5.63
C LYS A 232 -17.19 -10.12 -4.33
N LYS A 233 -16.53 -10.50 -3.24
CA LYS A 233 -16.63 -9.83 -1.95
C LYS A 233 -15.31 -9.23 -1.54
N LEU A 234 -15.41 -8.07 -0.90
CA LEU A 234 -14.39 -7.50 -0.03
C LEU A 234 -14.91 -7.53 1.40
N ILE A 235 -14.18 -8.19 2.29
CA ILE A 235 -14.49 -8.30 3.71
C ILE A 235 -13.35 -7.68 4.52
N VAL A 236 -13.73 -6.97 5.58
CA VAL A 236 -12.79 -6.44 6.60
C VAL A 236 -13.30 -6.85 7.97
N ASP A 237 -12.51 -7.67 8.66
CA ASP A 237 -12.71 -7.99 10.07
C ASP A 237 -11.74 -7.18 10.92
N VAL A 238 -12.21 -6.71 12.08
CA VAL A 238 -11.43 -5.96 13.07
C VAL A 238 -11.61 -6.62 14.42
N ASP A 239 -10.51 -7.06 15.04
CA ASP A 239 -10.53 -7.84 16.29
C ASP A 239 -11.49 -9.06 16.23
N GLY A 240 -11.55 -9.71 15.07
CA GLY A 240 -12.41 -10.87 14.81
C GLY A 240 -13.89 -10.54 14.55
N GLU A 241 -14.28 -9.26 14.55
CA GLU A 241 -15.65 -8.82 14.24
C GLU A 241 -15.73 -8.30 12.79
N ARG A 242 -16.73 -8.77 12.03
CA ARG A 242 -16.99 -8.28 10.68
C ARG A 242 -17.49 -6.84 10.68
N LYS A 243 -16.65 -5.91 10.22
CA LYS A 243 -17.00 -4.49 10.05
C LYS A 243 -17.47 -4.17 8.63
N VAL A 244 -16.95 -4.87 7.63
CA VAL A 244 -17.31 -4.67 6.22
C VAL A 244 -17.55 -6.01 5.53
N GLU A 245 -18.64 -6.08 4.75
CA GLU A 245 -18.86 -7.08 3.71
C GLU A 245 -19.48 -6.37 2.50
N GLN A 246 -18.69 -6.17 1.45
CA GLN A 246 -19.04 -5.35 0.30
C GLN A 246 -19.02 -6.19 -0.98
N ASP A 247 -20.10 -6.10 -1.78
CA ASP A 247 -20.11 -6.59 -3.16
C ASP A 247 -19.18 -5.72 -4.02
N ILE A 248 -18.25 -6.39 -4.70
CA ILE A 248 -17.24 -5.81 -5.59
C ILE A 248 -17.30 -6.41 -7.01
N ASP A 249 -18.45 -6.92 -7.48
CA ASP A 249 -18.60 -7.46 -8.84
C ASP A 249 -18.20 -6.45 -9.93
N TYR A 250 -18.31 -5.15 -9.65
CA TYR A 250 -17.85 -4.07 -10.54
C TYR A 250 -16.32 -4.10 -10.77
N TRP A 251 -15.57 -4.78 -9.90
CA TRP A 251 -14.10 -4.86 -9.91
C TRP A 251 -13.57 -6.17 -10.51
N ARG A 252 -14.45 -7.11 -10.90
CA ARG A 252 -14.12 -8.49 -11.36
C ARG A 252 -13.12 -8.63 -12.51
N HIS A 253 -12.88 -7.56 -13.26
CA HIS A 253 -12.00 -7.56 -14.43
C HIS A 253 -10.59 -7.06 -14.09
N LEU A 254 -10.38 -6.57 -12.87
CA LEU A 254 -9.12 -6.00 -12.42
C LEU A 254 -8.40 -7.00 -11.50
N LEU A 255 -7.30 -7.56 -11.99
CA LEU A 255 -6.38 -8.31 -11.15
C LEU A 255 -5.92 -7.40 -10.01
N SER A 256 -5.93 -7.93 -8.79
CA SER A 256 -5.69 -7.18 -7.57
C SER A 256 -4.57 -7.79 -6.74
N TYR A 257 -3.98 -6.99 -5.85
CA TYR A 257 -2.90 -7.41 -4.98
C TYR A 257 -2.97 -6.66 -3.65
N PHE A 258 -2.39 -7.25 -2.62
CA PHE A 258 -2.31 -6.68 -1.29
C PHE A 258 -1.06 -5.83 -1.10
N LYS A 259 -1.15 -4.86 -0.18
CA LYS A 259 -0.02 -4.12 0.37
C LYS A 259 -0.17 -3.90 1.86
N ALA A 260 0.96 -3.88 2.58
CA ALA A 260 1.03 -3.57 4.00
C ALA A 260 2.28 -2.74 4.31
N GLY A 261 2.18 -1.78 5.23
CA GLY A 261 3.29 -0.92 5.65
C GLY A 261 2.80 0.47 6.03
N VAL A 262 3.42 1.52 5.49
CA VAL A 262 2.93 2.90 5.62
C VAL A 262 2.95 3.65 4.28
N TYR A 263 1.89 4.39 4.00
CA TYR A 263 1.81 5.33 2.88
C TYR A 263 1.17 6.64 3.35
N ASN A 264 1.94 7.74 3.25
CA ASN A 264 1.58 9.03 3.83
C ASN A 264 0.66 9.86 2.93
N GLN A 265 -0.43 10.38 3.50
CA GLN A 265 -1.28 11.43 2.92
C GLN A 265 -1.31 12.70 3.79
N PHE A 266 -0.21 12.95 4.51
CA PHE A 266 0.03 14.12 5.36
C PHE A 266 1.42 14.69 5.06
N THR A 267 1.67 15.95 5.44
CA THR A 267 2.91 16.67 5.16
C THR A 267 3.76 16.86 6.41
N ASN A 268 5.05 17.16 6.23
CA ASN A 268 5.98 17.65 7.28
C ASN A 268 6.10 16.77 8.54
N GLY A 269 6.01 15.45 8.40
CA GLY A 269 6.24 14.51 9.49
C GLY A 269 6.61 13.12 9.01
N GLN A 270 6.60 12.16 9.94
CA GLN A 270 6.99 10.78 9.73
C GLN A 270 5.95 9.84 10.34
N SER A 271 5.48 8.88 9.57
CA SER A 271 4.62 7.80 10.06
C SER A 271 5.46 6.64 10.55
N GLU A 272 4.89 5.87 11.45
CA GLU A 272 5.46 4.65 12.00
C GLU A 272 4.34 3.66 12.32
N ALA A 273 4.47 2.43 11.82
CA ALA A 273 3.55 1.34 12.09
C ALA A 273 4.33 0.11 12.53
N HIS A 274 3.89 -0.50 13.62
CA HIS A 274 4.45 -1.73 14.19
C HIS A 274 3.49 -2.87 13.91
N PHE A 275 3.92 -3.84 13.10
CA PHE A 275 3.16 -5.04 12.80
C PHE A 275 3.65 -6.17 13.69
N TYR A 276 2.84 -6.61 14.63
CA TYR A 276 3.11 -7.77 15.50
C TYR A 276 2.73 -9.10 14.83
N LYS A 277 1.89 -9.01 13.79
CA LYS A 277 1.53 -10.10 12.88
C LYS A 277 1.39 -9.54 11.48
N LEU A 278 1.88 -10.27 10.49
CA LEU A 278 1.60 -10.00 9.08
C LEU A 278 1.72 -11.29 8.27
N GLU A 279 0.59 -11.77 7.75
CA GLU A 279 0.47 -13.06 7.07
C GLU A 279 -0.36 -12.92 5.79
N TYR A 280 -0.02 -13.71 4.78
CA TYR A 280 -0.78 -13.85 3.55
C TYR A 280 -1.16 -15.31 3.32
N THR A 281 -2.44 -15.54 3.06
CA THR A 281 -2.97 -16.87 2.74
C THR A 281 -3.79 -16.80 1.47
N GLU A 282 -3.57 -17.77 0.59
CA GLU A 282 -4.47 -18.06 -0.53
C GLU A 282 -5.13 -19.42 -0.33
N LYS A 283 -6.43 -19.50 -0.64
CA LYS A 283 -7.21 -20.73 -0.64
C LYS A 283 -7.86 -20.89 -2.00
N LYS A 284 -7.44 -21.91 -2.74
CA LYS A 284 -7.99 -22.28 -4.05
C LYS A 284 -8.58 -23.70 -3.91
N SER A 285 -9.84 -23.89 -4.30
CA SER A 285 -10.58 -25.16 -4.16
C SER A 285 -11.16 -25.66 -5.48
#